data_AF-A0A1E8F8I3-F1
#
_entry.id   AF-A0A1E8F8I3-F1
#
_cell.length_a   1.000
_cell.length_b   1.000
_cell.length_c   1.000
_cell.angle_alpha   90.00
_cell.angle_beta   90.00
_cell.angle_gamma   90.00
#
_symmetry.space_group_name_H-M   'P 1'
#
loop_
_entity.id
_entity.type
_entity.pdbx_description
1 polymer ?
#
loop_
_entity_poly.entity_id
_entity_poly.type
_entity_poly.pdbx_seq_one_letter_code
_entity_poly.pdbx_strand_id
1 'polypeptide(L)'
;MQQRGFTLIELIIVIVILGILAVTAAPRFIDFQSDARGSTLQGLKGGLQGGANLVYAKAAIAGVQNSTTAVDVTVNGSAVSTIYGYPTAAGLSAGLSNWTDIDVTNDWTLTLGTADAATPALGSAAFTPASAAYDSAVACYVLYTEATASSAATVTVTTTDC
;
A
#
# COMPACT_ATOMS: atom_id res chain seq x y z
N MET A 1 -29.22 51.12 -14.13
CA MET A 1 -27.97 50.40 -13.82
C MET A 1 -27.25 50.16 -15.13
N GLN A 2 -26.12 50.82 -15.39
CA GLN A 2 -25.31 50.55 -16.58
C GLN A 2 -24.67 49.17 -16.43
N GLN A 3 -25.17 48.18 -17.16
CA GLN A 3 -24.52 46.89 -17.31
C GLN A 3 -23.34 47.07 -18.26
N ARG A 4 -22.12 47.10 -17.71
CA ARG A 4 -20.89 47.00 -18.52
C ARG A 4 -20.86 45.60 -19.11
N GLY A 5 -21.24 45.46 -20.37
CA GLY A 5 -21.05 44.22 -21.11
C GLY A 5 -19.56 43.92 -21.26
N PHE A 6 -19.19 42.64 -21.12
CA PHE A 6 -17.87 42.15 -21.47
C PHE A 6 -17.56 42.46 -22.94
N THR A 7 -16.34 42.90 -23.24
CA THR A 7 -15.93 43.10 -24.63
C THR A 7 -15.61 41.76 -25.29
N LEU A 8 -15.85 41.64 -26.60
CA LEU A 8 -15.50 40.41 -27.35
C LEU A 8 -14.00 40.09 -27.23
N ILE A 9 -13.14 41.12 -27.18
CA ILE A 9 -11.70 40.92 -27.05
C ILE A 9 -11.31 40.38 -25.67
N GLU A 10 -11.96 40.81 -24.59
CA GLU A 10 -11.74 40.21 -23.26
C GLU A 10 -12.09 38.73 -23.24
N LEU A 11 -13.20 38.34 -23.86
CA LEU A 11 -13.59 36.93 -23.94
C LEU A 11 -12.56 36.11 -24.74
N ILE A 12 -12.08 36.65 -25.85
CA ILE A 12 -11.05 36.00 -26.69
C ILE A 12 -9.73 35.83 -25.93
N ILE A 13 -9.28 36.87 -25.21
CA ILE A 13 -8.03 36.81 -24.44
C ILE A 13 -8.14 35.75 -23.35
N VAL A 14 -9.28 35.64 -22.67
CA VAL A 14 -9.49 34.64 -21.62
C VAL A 14 -9.39 33.22 -22.18
N ILE A 15 -10.07 32.91 -23.29
CA ILE A 15 -10.00 31.55 -23.88
C ILE A 15 -8.59 31.22 -24.40
N VAL A 16 -7.85 32.21 -24.91
CA VAL A 16 -6.46 32.01 -25.37
C VAL A 16 -5.55 31.70 -24.18
N ILE A 17 -5.67 32.45 -23.08
CA ILE A 17 -4.89 32.20 -21.86
C ILE A 17 -5.23 30.82 -21.28
N LEU A 18 -6.52 30.48 -21.19
CA LEU A 18 -6.95 29.15 -20.73
C LEU A 18 -6.42 28.02 -21.63
N GLY A 19 -6.36 28.24 -22.95
CA GLY A 19 -5.77 27.28 -23.89
C GLY A 19 -4.29 27.01 -23.63
N ILE A 20 -3.49 28.07 -23.39
CA ILE A 20 -2.05 27.94 -23.09
C ILE A 20 -1.82 27.25 -21.74
N LEU A 21 -2.61 27.61 -20.71
CA LEU A 21 -2.52 26.98 -19.39
C LEU A 21 -2.91 25.51 -19.43
N ALA A 22 -3.92 25.13 -20.21
CA ALA A 22 -4.35 23.74 -20.33
C ALA A 22 -3.26 22.84 -20.94
N VAL A 23 -2.60 23.29 -22.02
CA VAL A 23 -1.56 22.50 -22.71
C VAL A 23 -0.30 22.31 -21.85
N THR A 24 0.03 23.30 -21.01
CA THR A 24 1.23 23.23 -20.14
C THR A 24 0.98 22.50 -18.82
N ALA A 25 -0.25 22.52 -18.30
CA ALA A 25 -0.62 21.82 -17.07
C ALA A 25 -0.86 20.32 -17.27
N ALA A 26 -1.43 19.91 -18.41
CA ALA A 26 -1.78 18.51 -18.69
C ALA A 26 -0.62 17.50 -18.53
N PRO A 27 0.59 17.70 -19.12
CA PRO A 27 1.67 16.72 -18.99
C PRO A 27 2.15 16.59 -17.54
N ARG A 28 2.30 17.69 -16.81
CA ARG A 28 2.71 17.66 -15.38
C ARG A 28 1.67 17.01 -14.47
N PHE A 29 0.39 17.18 -14.77
CA PHE A 29 -0.69 16.58 -13.98
C PHE A 29 -0.72 15.04 -14.06
N ILE A 30 -0.26 14.46 -15.17
CA ILE A 30 -0.14 13.00 -15.33
C ILE A 30 1.00 12.46 -14.45
N ASP A 31 2.17 13.10 -14.50
CA ASP A 31 3.33 12.69 -13.69
C ASP A 31 3.04 12.78 -12.19
N PHE A 32 2.32 13.83 -11.73
CA PHE A 32 1.95 13.98 -10.32
C PHE A 32 1.06 12.87 -9.78
N GLN A 33 0.22 12.25 -10.61
CA GLN A 33 -0.66 11.17 -10.17
C GLN A 33 0.13 9.87 -9.95
N SER A 34 1.05 9.54 -10.86
CA SER A 34 1.91 8.36 -10.70
C SER A 34 2.85 8.52 -9.50
N ASP A 35 3.46 9.70 -9.33
CA ASP A 35 4.30 10.02 -8.17
C ASP A 35 3.53 9.98 -6.84
N ALA A 36 2.29 10.49 -6.84
CA ALA A 36 1.42 10.45 -5.66
C ALA A 36 1.09 9.00 -5.28
N ARG A 37 0.72 8.16 -6.24
CA ARG A 37 0.44 6.72 -6.01
C ARG A 37 1.68 6.01 -5.48
N GLY A 38 2.84 6.22 -6.11
CA GLY A 38 4.10 5.65 -5.65
C GLY A 38 4.42 6.06 -4.21
N SER A 39 4.21 7.33 -3.86
CA SER A 39 4.41 7.84 -2.50
C SER A 39 3.47 7.20 -1.48
N THR A 40 2.19 7.00 -1.84
CA THR A 40 1.22 6.32 -0.99
C THR A 40 1.62 4.86 -0.73
N LEU A 41 2.10 4.14 -1.75
CA LEU A 41 2.62 2.78 -1.58
C LEU A 41 3.87 2.73 -0.70
N GLN A 42 4.77 3.71 -0.80
CA GLN A 42 5.92 3.82 0.11
C GLN A 42 5.48 4.09 1.56
N GLY A 43 4.44 4.92 1.75
CA GLY A 43 3.82 5.14 3.05
C GLY A 43 3.26 3.84 3.65
N LEU A 44 2.55 3.04 2.83
CA LEU A 44 2.05 1.73 3.22
C LEU A 44 3.18 0.78 3.62
N LYS A 45 4.26 0.73 2.84
CA LYS A 45 5.45 -0.07 3.19
C LYS A 45 5.99 0.32 4.56
N GLY A 46 6.13 1.62 4.85
CA GLY A 46 6.59 2.10 6.15
C GLY A 46 5.67 1.65 7.29
N GLY A 47 4.36 1.80 7.12
CA GLY A 47 3.35 1.36 8.10
C GLY A 47 3.41 -0.15 8.35
N LEU A 48 3.53 -0.96 7.30
CA LEU A 48 3.59 -2.41 7.41
C LEU A 48 4.89 -2.89 8.05
N GLN A 49 6.03 -2.30 7.68
CA GLN A 49 7.32 -2.58 8.32
C GLN A 49 7.29 -2.21 9.81
N GLY A 50 6.72 -1.06 10.16
CA GLY A 50 6.54 -0.64 11.56
C GLY A 50 5.67 -1.63 12.34
N GLY A 51 4.53 -2.04 11.78
CA GLY A 51 3.63 -3.04 12.36
C GLY A 51 4.29 -4.40 12.56
N ALA A 52 4.98 -4.91 11.54
CA ALA A 52 5.69 -6.18 11.60
C ALA A 52 6.79 -6.17 12.67
N ASN A 53 7.53 -5.06 12.81
CA ASN A 53 8.53 -4.90 13.86
C ASN A 53 7.91 -4.82 15.26
N LEU A 54 6.73 -4.23 15.40
CA LEU A 54 5.99 -4.21 16.66
C LEU A 54 5.56 -5.62 17.07
N VAL A 55 5.03 -6.40 16.13
CA VAL A 55 4.68 -7.82 16.35
C VAL A 55 5.93 -8.62 16.71
N TYR A 56 7.04 -8.40 16.01
CA TYR A 56 8.33 -9.01 16.35
C TYR A 56 8.81 -8.69 17.75
N ALA A 57 8.71 -7.42 18.18
CA ALA A 57 9.06 -7.04 19.54
C ALA A 57 8.18 -7.77 20.58
N LYS A 58 6.88 -7.96 20.30
CA LYS A 58 5.98 -8.74 21.16
C LYS A 58 6.37 -10.22 21.20
N ALA A 59 6.71 -10.81 20.06
CA ALA A 59 7.20 -12.18 19.98
C ALA A 59 8.52 -12.39 20.74
N ALA A 60 9.44 -11.43 20.67
CA ALA A 60 10.70 -11.46 21.41
C ALA A 60 10.48 -11.38 22.93
N ILE A 61 9.55 -10.52 23.39
CA ILE A 61 9.16 -10.45 24.81
C ILE A 61 8.53 -11.77 25.27
N ALA A 62 7.74 -12.42 24.42
CA ALA A 62 7.15 -13.73 24.69
C ALA A 62 8.14 -14.90 24.54
N GLY A 63 9.36 -14.65 24.05
CA GLY A 63 10.41 -15.68 23.87
C GLY A 63 10.18 -16.62 22.68
N VAL A 64 9.34 -16.23 21.72
CA VAL A 64 8.95 -17.07 20.56
C VAL A 64 9.47 -16.52 19.22
N GLN A 65 10.37 -15.54 19.25
CA GLN A 65 10.94 -14.90 18.06
C GLN A 65 11.76 -15.83 17.17
N ASN A 66 12.19 -16.98 17.68
CA ASN A 66 12.93 -17.99 16.91
C ASN A 66 12.07 -19.22 16.60
N SER A 67 10.76 -19.16 16.85
CA SER A 67 9.86 -20.30 16.58
C SER A 67 9.81 -20.58 15.08
N THR A 68 10.08 -21.84 14.71
CA THR A 68 10.03 -22.34 13.34
C THR A 68 8.61 -22.74 12.92
N THR A 69 7.69 -22.82 13.87
CA THR A 69 6.26 -23.08 13.66
C THR A 69 5.44 -21.86 14.03
N ALA A 70 4.24 -21.75 13.46
CA ALA A 70 3.32 -20.68 13.77
C ALA A 70 2.99 -20.64 15.27
N VAL A 71 3.17 -19.46 15.88
CA VAL A 71 2.81 -19.18 17.27
C VAL A 71 2.08 -17.84 17.32
N ASP A 72 0.95 -17.82 18.01
CA ASP A 72 0.18 -16.59 18.16
C ASP A 72 0.76 -15.71 19.26
N VAL A 73 0.91 -14.43 18.96
CA VAL A 73 1.29 -13.39 19.92
C VAL A 73 0.18 -12.35 20.00
N THR A 74 -0.15 -11.91 21.21
CA THR A 74 -1.21 -10.93 21.41
C THR A 74 -0.67 -9.51 21.26
N VAL A 75 -1.24 -8.77 20.31
CA VAL A 75 -0.97 -7.35 20.07
C VAL A 75 -2.28 -6.59 20.18
N ASN A 76 -2.36 -5.63 21.10
CA ASN A 76 -3.58 -4.84 21.37
C ASN A 76 -4.85 -5.70 21.53
N GLY A 77 -4.73 -6.85 22.21
CA GLY A 77 -5.86 -7.78 22.44
C GLY A 77 -6.22 -8.66 21.24
N SER A 78 -5.52 -8.53 20.10
CA SER A 78 -5.69 -9.39 18.93
C SER A 78 -4.56 -10.41 18.82
N ALA A 79 -4.90 -11.66 18.54
CA ALA A 79 -3.92 -12.69 18.24
C ALA A 79 -3.38 -12.50 16.83
N VAL A 80 -2.05 -12.42 16.70
CA VAL A 80 -1.34 -12.35 15.43
C VAL A 80 -0.47 -13.60 15.31
N SER A 81 -0.69 -14.39 14.27
CA SER A 81 0.09 -15.60 14.06
C SER A 81 1.46 -15.27 13.50
N THR A 82 2.52 -15.75 14.16
CA THR A 82 3.92 -15.40 13.86
C THR A 82 4.79 -16.61 13.58
N ILE A 83 5.76 -16.44 12.68
CA ILE A 83 6.86 -17.38 12.41
C ILE A 83 8.16 -16.58 12.40
N TYR A 84 9.21 -17.06 13.08
CA TYR A 84 10.43 -16.30 13.36
C TYR A 84 10.13 -14.91 13.97
N GLY A 85 9.07 -14.83 14.79
CA GLY A 85 8.60 -13.62 15.45
C GLY A 85 7.89 -12.60 14.56
N TYR A 86 7.94 -12.73 13.24
CA TYR A 86 7.23 -11.84 12.32
C TYR A 86 5.83 -12.37 12.00
N PRO A 87 4.86 -11.50 11.66
CA PRO A 87 3.55 -11.93 11.19
C PRO A 87 3.67 -12.93 10.03
N THR A 88 2.84 -13.96 10.04
CA THR A 88 2.60 -14.74 8.82
C THR A 88 1.75 -13.91 7.84
N ALA A 89 1.84 -14.18 6.55
CA ALA A 89 0.97 -13.63 5.52
C ALA A 89 -0.50 -13.91 5.87
N ALA A 90 -0.83 -15.12 6.34
CA ALA A 90 -2.16 -15.42 6.87
C ALA A 90 -2.49 -14.56 8.11
N GLY A 91 -1.53 -14.35 9.00
CA GLY A 91 -1.64 -13.48 10.17
C GLY A 91 -1.92 -12.01 9.83
N LEU A 92 -1.56 -11.54 8.63
CA LEU A 92 -1.94 -10.21 8.15
C LEU A 92 -3.45 -10.08 7.93
N SER A 93 -4.14 -11.15 7.57
CA SER A 93 -5.61 -11.11 7.42
C SER A 93 -6.35 -11.10 8.76
N ALA A 94 -5.68 -11.47 9.84
CA ALA A 94 -6.25 -11.52 11.19
C ALA A 94 -6.06 -10.19 11.92
N GLY A 95 -6.95 -9.23 11.65
CA GLY A 95 -7.05 -7.99 12.43
C GLY A 95 -5.86 -7.04 12.24
N LEU A 96 -5.37 -6.87 11.00
CA LEU A 96 -4.30 -5.94 10.64
C LEU A 96 -4.46 -4.55 11.25
N SER A 97 -5.68 -4.02 11.23
CA SER A 97 -6.04 -2.70 11.77
C SER A 97 -5.96 -2.61 13.29
N ASN A 98 -5.84 -3.74 14.01
CA ASN A 98 -5.67 -3.73 15.47
C ASN A 98 -4.22 -3.49 15.89
N TRP A 99 -3.26 -3.73 14.99
CA TRP A 99 -1.83 -3.62 15.27
C TRP A 99 -1.07 -2.75 14.25
N THR A 100 -1.76 -2.22 13.24
CA THR A 100 -1.31 -1.18 12.32
C THR A 100 -2.43 -0.16 12.10
N ASP A 101 -2.10 0.97 11.47
CA ASP A 101 -3.08 1.95 10.99
C ASP A 101 -3.50 1.69 9.52
N ILE A 102 -3.36 0.45 9.06
CA ILE A 102 -3.66 0.07 7.67
C ILE A 102 -5.11 -0.44 7.61
N ASP A 103 -5.95 0.24 6.83
CA ASP A 103 -7.33 -0.15 6.56
C ASP A 103 -7.44 -0.97 5.27
N VAL A 104 -7.66 -2.28 5.41
CA VAL A 104 -7.88 -3.22 4.29
C VAL A 104 -9.35 -3.35 3.89
N THR A 105 -10.22 -2.50 4.43
CA THR A 105 -11.65 -2.43 4.13
C THR A 105 -11.92 -1.31 3.14
N ASN A 106 -11.33 -0.14 3.36
CA ASN A 106 -11.63 1.08 2.61
C ASN A 106 -10.48 1.56 1.71
N ASP A 107 -9.23 1.43 2.17
CA ASP A 107 -8.08 2.04 1.49
C ASP A 107 -7.28 1.02 0.66
N TRP A 108 -7.15 -0.20 1.17
CA TRP A 108 -6.31 -1.23 0.60
C TRP A 108 -7.07 -2.55 0.41
N THR A 109 -6.70 -3.31 -0.61
CA THR A 109 -7.12 -4.69 -0.80
C THR A 109 -5.95 -5.62 -0.49
N LEU A 110 -6.13 -6.47 0.52
CA LEU A 110 -5.18 -7.51 0.91
C LEU A 110 -5.44 -8.79 0.10
N THR A 111 -4.47 -9.21 -0.70
CA THR A 111 -4.50 -10.47 -1.45
C THR A 111 -3.47 -11.43 -0.86
N LEU A 112 -3.94 -12.52 -0.25
CA LEU A 112 -3.05 -13.57 0.26
C LEU A 112 -2.50 -14.42 -0.89
N GLY A 113 -1.26 -14.85 -0.74
CA GLY A 113 -0.63 -15.73 -1.70
C GLY A 113 -1.22 -17.13 -1.67
N THR A 114 -1.70 -17.57 -2.81
CA THR A 114 -2.08 -18.95 -3.08
C THR A 114 -1.16 -19.45 -4.20
N ALA A 115 -0.97 -20.75 -4.39
CA ALA A 115 -0.07 -21.25 -5.45
C ALA A 115 -0.63 -21.06 -6.89
N ASP A 116 -1.36 -19.96 -7.12
CA ASP A 116 -2.04 -19.56 -8.34
C ASP A 116 -1.44 -18.27 -8.91
N ALA A 117 -1.44 -18.13 -10.24
CA ALA A 117 -0.84 -17.00 -10.94
C ALA A 117 -1.55 -15.65 -10.67
N ALA A 118 -2.81 -15.67 -10.22
CA ALA A 118 -3.58 -14.47 -9.88
C ALA A 118 -3.34 -13.97 -8.44
N THR A 119 -2.43 -14.60 -7.69
CA THR A 119 -2.09 -14.22 -6.32
C THR A 119 -0.57 -14.17 -6.14
N PRO A 120 -0.05 -13.47 -5.12
CA PRO A 120 1.38 -13.54 -4.82
C PRO A 120 1.79 -14.97 -4.43
N ALA A 121 3.09 -15.24 -4.38
CA ALA A 121 3.60 -16.55 -3.98
C ALA A 121 3.15 -16.96 -2.56
N LEU A 122 3.07 -18.26 -2.29
CA LEU A 122 2.83 -18.79 -0.94
C LEU A 122 3.81 -18.17 0.07
N GLY A 123 3.32 -17.85 1.26
CA GLY A 123 4.11 -17.14 2.29
C GLY A 123 4.30 -15.65 1.98
N SER A 124 3.50 -15.08 1.07
CA SER A 124 3.47 -13.65 0.79
C SER A 124 2.04 -13.12 0.77
N ALA A 125 1.90 -11.80 0.91
CA ALA A 125 0.65 -11.09 0.75
C ALA A 125 0.88 -9.78 0.02
N ALA A 126 -0.02 -9.43 -0.90
CA ALA A 126 0.03 -8.20 -1.65
C ALA A 126 -1.03 -7.22 -1.15
N PHE A 127 -0.67 -5.95 -1.13
CA PHE A 127 -1.57 -4.84 -0.87
C PHE A 127 -1.65 -3.99 -2.13
N THR A 128 -2.87 -3.80 -2.60
CA THR A 128 -3.20 -2.97 -3.76
C THR A 128 -4.19 -1.89 -3.31
N PRO A 129 -4.30 -0.74 -4.01
CA PRO A 129 -5.35 0.24 -3.72
C PRO A 129 -6.72 -0.43 -3.71
N ALA A 130 -7.65 0.08 -2.90
CA ALA A 130 -8.99 -0.48 -2.81
C ALA A 130 -9.61 -0.70 -4.20
N SER A 131 -10.26 -1.87 -4.38
CA SER A 131 -10.88 -2.35 -5.63
C SER A 131 -9.93 -2.73 -6.77
N ALA A 132 -8.61 -2.55 -6.63
CA ALA A 132 -7.65 -3.11 -7.56
C ALA A 132 -7.40 -4.60 -7.25
N ALA A 133 -7.26 -5.40 -8.31
CA ALA A 133 -6.80 -6.79 -8.16
C ALA A 133 -5.26 -6.81 -8.18
N TYR A 134 -4.68 -7.75 -7.44
CA TYR A 134 -3.27 -8.07 -7.64
C TYR A 134 -3.07 -8.63 -9.05
N ASP A 135 -2.09 -8.10 -9.75
CA ASP A 135 -1.63 -8.62 -11.02
C ASP A 135 -0.10 -8.56 -11.02
N SER A 136 0.53 -9.73 -11.13
CA SER A 136 1.99 -9.83 -11.14
C SER A 136 2.64 -9.16 -12.36
N ALA A 137 1.87 -8.93 -13.44
CA ALA A 137 2.30 -8.19 -14.61
C ALA A 137 2.09 -6.67 -14.46
N VAL A 138 1.11 -6.24 -13.65
CA VAL A 138 0.85 -4.81 -13.37
C VAL A 138 1.45 -4.45 -12.03
N ALA A 139 2.66 -3.91 -12.13
CA ALA A 139 3.58 -3.55 -11.07
C ALA A 139 3.12 -2.35 -10.21
N CYS A 140 1.94 -2.41 -9.57
CA CYS A 140 1.41 -1.36 -8.69
C CYS A 140 0.87 -1.91 -7.35
N TYR A 141 1.76 -2.41 -6.51
CA TYR A 141 1.41 -3.04 -5.23
C TYR A 141 2.56 -3.02 -4.23
N VAL A 142 2.23 -3.26 -2.96
CA VAL A 142 3.19 -3.56 -1.89
C VAL A 142 3.14 -5.06 -1.59
N LEU A 143 4.30 -5.72 -1.57
CA LEU A 143 4.42 -7.14 -1.29
C LEU A 143 5.09 -7.37 0.05
N TYR A 144 4.38 -8.04 0.95
CA TYR A 144 4.92 -8.65 2.15
C TYR A 144 5.36 -10.07 1.86
N THR A 145 6.57 -10.43 2.27
CA THR A 145 7.04 -11.82 2.26
C THR A 145 7.45 -12.21 3.67
N GLU A 146 6.95 -13.36 4.13
CA GLU A 146 7.20 -13.90 5.45
C GLU A 146 8.68 -14.09 5.75
N ALA A 147 9.00 -14.09 7.04
CA ALA A 147 10.32 -14.46 7.51
C ALA A 147 10.59 -15.95 7.27
N THR A 148 11.86 -16.28 7.05
CA THR A 148 12.37 -17.64 6.93
C THR A 148 13.48 -17.86 7.95
N ALA A 149 14.00 -19.09 8.05
CA ALA A 149 15.10 -19.41 8.96
C ALA A 149 16.35 -18.55 8.75
N SER A 150 16.53 -17.98 7.55
CA SER A 150 17.71 -17.22 7.15
C SER A 150 17.43 -15.76 6.78
N SER A 151 16.17 -15.31 6.78
CA SER A 151 15.80 -13.95 6.41
C SER A 151 14.64 -13.45 7.25
N ALA A 152 14.73 -12.20 7.72
CA ALA A 152 13.59 -11.49 8.29
C ALA A 152 12.48 -11.30 7.23
N ALA A 153 11.26 -10.99 7.70
CA ALA A 153 10.16 -10.63 6.83
C ALA A 153 10.53 -9.36 6.03
N THR A 154 10.08 -9.30 4.79
CA THR A 154 10.39 -8.19 3.88
C THR A 154 9.13 -7.52 3.38
N VAL A 155 9.23 -6.22 3.14
CA VAL A 155 8.17 -5.41 2.52
C VAL A 155 8.78 -4.67 1.34
N THR A 156 8.29 -4.98 0.16
CA THR A 156 8.77 -4.41 -1.11
C THR A 156 7.64 -3.65 -1.78
N VAL A 157 7.99 -2.62 -2.54
CA VAL A 157 7.04 -1.78 -3.27
C VAL A 157 7.37 -1.91 -4.74
N THR A 158 6.36 -2.14 -5.55
CA THR A 158 6.46 -2.25 -7.00
C THR A 158 5.58 -1.15 -7.60
N THR A 159 6.17 -0.25 -8.41
CA THR A 159 5.49 0.94 -8.98
C THR A 159 5.71 1.12 -10.49
N THR A 160 6.09 0.07 -11.23
CA THR A 160 6.50 0.20 -12.63
C THR A 160 5.36 0.65 -13.55
N ASP A 161 4.09 0.38 -13.18
CA ASP A 161 2.90 0.78 -13.96
C ASP A 161 1.77 1.35 -13.06
N CYS A 162 2.14 2.23 -12.13
CA CYS A 162 1.19 3.09 -11.39
C CYS A 162 0.93 4.41 -12.15
#